data_AF-A0A2H1L0Y5-F1
#
_entry.id   AF-A0A2H1L0Y5-F1
#
_cell.length_a   1.000
_cell.length_b   1.000
_cell.length_c   1.000
_cell.angle_alpha   90.00
_cell.angle_beta   90.00
_cell.angle_gamma   90.00
#
_symmetry.space_group_name_H-M   'P 1'
#
loop_
_entity.id
_entity.type
_entity.pdbx_description
1 polymer ?
#
loop_
_entity_poly.entity_id
_entity_poly.type
_entity_poly.pdbx_seq_one_letter_code
_entity_poly.pdbx_strand_id
1 'polypeptide(L)'
;MTDSKSAVTPPVGGALSDIAKRVSETRFTLQTDDFADGRELHRQLSSELTDYLLPRINRTQTPFMIAVGGSTGAGKSTLVNSLVGRTVTPAGVRRPTTGNPIVVHNPADTKFFESQSFLSDLPRSTDPTTQTPSVVLIPDDGVEPGTAVLDCPDIDSIAESNRELARRILMSADLWMFVTTANRYADAAPWALLKDAAVRNTSVAIVLDRVPPQANREVRHHLSSLLSEAGLANSPIFAVAELELEDGLLPHSAIYPIRSWISQVSSEERSQDRIRQRTLTGSISAMPAQVKSLADFAESQETTFDRLQASLDQTFRSADEGLAQVFSDGRVLHGEVNARWQDFVGTGQLFRGLEPTMARMRDRISAAVTGKHDAASPLHIAILRSAAISLREQAIGVVEEVGTTWVRDSAGSALLDAYPELRHSSNDLEDSVKSAVSGWSNEVNALVREIGQGKKSKARILSFGVGGVCAVVEYAAFWDPKYTNAGDQASRNDANVALSLAGTIFGEQEAVNLIGSIRDRFLTTAAGIVGGCRAPFDNVLRLSAVPARQAGALRASGDRLEVAL
;
A
#
# COMPACT_ATOMS: atom_id res chain seq x y z
N MET A 1 -19.23 50.10 15.45
CA MET A 1 -19.58 48.74 15.93
C MET A 1 -20.03 47.94 14.72
N THR A 2 -19.06 47.34 14.03
CA THR A 2 -19.31 46.29 13.03
C THR A 2 -18.92 45.01 13.73
N ASP A 3 -19.90 44.15 14.00
CA ASP A 3 -19.68 42.80 14.52
C ASP A 3 -18.67 42.09 13.62
N SER A 4 -17.46 41.87 14.12
CA SER A 4 -16.53 40.91 13.53
C SER A 4 -17.18 39.53 13.73
N LYS A 5 -17.90 39.06 12.72
CA LYS A 5 -18.42 37.69 12.67
C LYS A 5 -17.23 36.76 12.92
N SER A 6 -17.31 35.96 13.98
CA SER A 6 -16.37 34.86 14.22
C SER A 6 -16.22 34.07 12.92
N ALA A 7 -14.97 33.91 12.45
CA ALA A 7 -14.64 33.11 11.27
C ALA A 7 -15.09 31.64 11.40
N VAL A 8 -15.36 31.21 12.63
CA VAL A 8 -15.82 29.86 12.95
C VAL A 8 -17.24 29.94 13.48
N THR A 9 -18.20 29.50 12.66
CA THR A 9 -19.57 29.22 13.09
C THR A 9 -19.66 27.77 13.62
N PRO A 10 -20.66 27.43 14.45
CA PRO A 10 -20.84 26.04 14.91
C PRO A 10 -20.87 25.00 13.76
N PRO A 11 -21.51 25.28 12.61
CA PRO A 11 -21.43 24.41 11.42
C PRO A 11 -20.00 24.20 10.90
N VAL A 12 -19.19 25.25 10.81
CA VAL A 12 -17.79 25.18 10.34
C VAL A 12 -16.93 24.34 11.29
N GLY A 13 -17.06 24.56 12.61
CA GLY A 13 -16.31 23.77 13.60
C GLY A 13 -16.66 22.27 13.58
N GLY A 14 -17.94 21.95 13.39
CA GLY A 14 -18.40 20.57 13.22
C GLY A 14 -17.85 19.91 11.96
N ALA A 15 -17.87 20.63 10.82
CA ALA A 15 -17.33 20.14 9.55
C ALA A 15 -15.82 19.88 9.63
N LEU A 16 -15.06 20.79 10.25
CA LEU A 16 -13.60 20.63 10.43
C LEU A 16 -13.25 19.45 11.34
N SER A 17 -14.02 19.22 12.40
CA SER A 17 -13.84 18.06 13.28
C SER A 17 -14.10 16.73 12.55
N ASP A 18 -15.11 16.70 11.68
CA ASP A 18 -15.40 15.54 10.83
C ASP A 18 -14.28 15.34 9.79
N ILE A 19 -13.79 16.39 9.14
CA ILE A 19 -12.62 16.30 8.23
C ILE A 19 -11.41 15.72 8.98
N ALA A 20 -11.08 16.23 10.16
CA ALA A 20 -9.96 15.69 10.96
C ALA A 20 -10.12 14.20 11.26
N LYS A 21 -11.33 13.77 11.61
CA LYS A 21 -11.65 12.35 11.77
C LYS A 21 -11.40 11.57 10.47
N ARG A 22 -11.95 12.00 9.33
CA ARG A 22 -11.81 11.30 8.04
C ARG A 22 -10.37 11.22 7.56
N VAL A 23 -9.63 12.32 7.67
CA VAL A 23 -8.19 12.36 7.36
C VAL A 23 -7.46 11.35 8.26
N SER A 24 -7.68 11.34 9.58
CA SER A 24 -7.02 10.39 10.48
C SER A 24 -7.37 8.91 10.23
N GLU A 25 -8.56 8.62 9.67
CA GLU A 25 -9.01 7.27 9.32
C GLU A 25 -8.49 6.80 7.95
N THR A 26 -8.05 7.72 7.09
CA THR A 26 -7.54 7.42 5.73
C THR A 26 -6.25 6.61 5.81
N ARG A 27 -6.10 5.62 4.91
CA ARG A 27 -4.92 4.75 4.84
C ARG A 27 -4.38 4.69 3.41
N PHE A 28 -3.06 4.69 3.32
CA PHE A 28 -2.28 4.47 2.11
C PHE A 28 -1.44 3.21 2.33
N THR A 29 -1.93 2.07 1.84
CA THR A 29 -1.32 0.75 2.05
C THR A 29 -0.68 0.19 0.79
N LEU A 30 -1.10 0.64 -0.39
CA LEU A 30 -0.62 0.18 -1.68
C LEU A 30 0.36 1.18 -2.29
N GLN A 31 1.44 0.71 -2.91
CA GLN A 31 2.40 1.55 -3.63
C GLN A 31 1.89 1.92 -5.03
N THR A 32 0.83 2.73 -5.09
CA THR A 32 0.34 3.34 -6.33
C THR A 32 1.33 4.39 -6.84
N ASP A 33 1.24 4.77 -8.12
CA ASP A 33 2.13 5.77 -8.73
C ASP A 33 2.11 7.12 -7.97
N ASP A 34 0.96 7.47 -7.39
CA ASP A 34 0.71 8.68 -6.61
C ASP A 34 0.87 8.50 -5.08
N PHE A 35 1.41 7.36 -4.63
CA PHE A 35 1.52 7.02 -3.21
C PHE A 35 2.30 8.06 -2.39
N ALA A 36 3.43 8.52 -2.92
CA ALA A 36 4.30 9.47 -2.22
C ALA A 36 3.59 10.81 -2.02
N ASP A 37 2.93 11.32 -3.05
CA ASP A 37 2.20 12.60 -3.02
C ASP A 37 0.99 12.51 -2.09
N GLY A 38 0.24 11.40 -2.15
CA GLY A 38 -0.89 11.15 -1.26
C GLY A 38 -0.50 11.07 0.21
N ARG A 39 0.60 10.38 0.54
CA ARG A 39 1.15 10.29 1.90
C ARG A 39 1.62 11.64 2.42
N GLU A 40 2.28 12.43 1.58
CA GLU A 40 2.75 13.76 1.92
C GLU A 40 1.57 14.70 2.24
N LEU A 41 0.56 14.75 1.37
CA LEU A 41 -0.63 15.56 1.58
C LEU A 41 -1.42 15.11 2.82
N HIS A 42 -1.55 13.79 3.02
CA HIS A 42 -2.20 13.22 4.21
C HIS A 42 -1.54 13.69 5.51
N ARG A 43 -0.21 13.65 5.57
CA ARG A 43 0.57 14.11 6.73
C ARG A 43 0.42 15.62 6.93
N GLN A 44 0.52 16.41 5.87
CA GLN A 44 0.35 17.87 5.92
C GLN A 44 -1.03 18.25 6.48
N LEU A 45 -2.10 17.67 5.94
CA LEU A 45 -3.46 17.94 6.40
C LEU A 45 -3.70 17.49 7.83
N SER A 46 -3.19 16.31 8.20
CA SER A 46 -3.28 15.80 9.57
C SER A 46 -2.65 16.77 10.58
N SER A 47 -1.48 17.32 10.24
CA SER A 47 -0.78 18.29 11.07
C SER A 47 -1.50 19.64 11.10
N GLU A 48 -1.92 20.20 9.97
CA GLU A 48 -2.65 21.47 9.93
C GLU A 48 -3.95 21.42 10.74
N LEU A 49 -4.71 20.32 10.62
CA LEU A 49 -5.93 20.12 11.40
C LEU A 49 -5.64 20.02 12.90
N THR A 50 -4.64 19.25 13.29
CA THR A 50 -4.36 18.93 14.70
C THR A 50 -3.61 20.03 15.43
N ASP A 51 -2.62 20.65 14.78
CA ASP A 51 -1.69 21.59 15.42
C ASP A 51 -2.14 23.06 15.25
N TYR A 52 -2.92 23.37 14.21
CA TYR A 52 -3.38 24.73 13.92
C TYR A 52 -4.88 24.90 14.11
N LEU A 53 -5.70 24.23 13.31
CA LEU A 53 -7.13 24.53 13.21
C LEU A 53 -7.92 24.12 14.46
N LEU A 54 -7.84 22.85 14.87
CA LEU A 54 -8.61 22.34 16.01
C LEU A 54 -8.28 23.06 17.32
N PRO A 55 -7.01 23.36 17.66
CA PRO A 55 -6.69 24.12 18.86
C PRO A 55 -7.35 25.50 18.90
N ARG A 56 -7.46 26.18 17.75
CA ARG A 56 -8.01 27.54 17.62
C ARG A 56 -9.53 27.58 17.57
N ILE A 57 -10.16 26.51 17.08
CA ILE A 57 -11.62 26.36 17.05
C ILE A 57 -12.14 26.00 18.44
N ASN A 58 -11.41 25.14 19.16
CA ASN A 58 -11.86 24.59 20.44
C ASN A 58 -11.44 25.43 21.66
N ARG A 59 -10.52 26.40 21.52
CA ARG A 59 -10.02 27.19 22.65
C ARG A 59 -10.04 28.69 22.35
N THR A 60 -10.56 29.44 23.32
CA THR A 60 -10.79 30.88 23.20
C THR A 60 -9.52 31.73 23.34
N GLN A 61 -8.41 31.19 23.87
CA GLN A 61 -7.17 31.93 24.10
C GLN A 61 -5.94 31.05 23.86
N THR A 62 -5.40 31.06 22.64
CA THR A 62 -4.07 30.52 22.33
C THR A 62 -3.09 31.69 22.17
N PRO A 63 -1.84 31.61 22.69
CA PRO A 63 -0.83 32.64 22.47
C PRO A 63 -0.61 32.92 20.97
N PHE A 64 -0.29 34.16 20.62
CA PHE A 64 0.05 34.59 19.26
C PHE A 64 1.44 34.06 18.92
N MET A 65 1.52 33.13 17.96
CA MET A 65 2.74 32.42 17.64
C MET A 65 3.46 33.06 16.46
N ILE A 66 4.68 33.54 16.70
CA ILE A 66 5.58 34.09 15.70
C ILE A 66 6.67 33.07 15.41
N ALA A 67 6.60 32.39 14.28
CA ALA A 67 7.61 31.42 13.87
C ALA A 67 8.73 32.09 13.06
N VAL A 68 9.96 31.96 13.53
CA VAL A 68 11.17 32.40 12.83
C VAL A 68 11.70 31.23 12.01
N GLY A 69 11.52 31.30 10.69
CA GLY A 69 11.90 30.26 9.73
C GLY A 69 12.81 30.80 8.63
N GLY A 70 13.46 29.93 7.86
CA GLY A 70 14.48 30.34 6.89
C GLY A 70 15.61 29.33 6.72
N SER A 71 16.43 29.52 5.69
CA SER A 71 17.50 28.58 5.32
C SER A 71 18.58 28.41 6.39
N THR A 72 19.34 27.32 6.31
CA THR A 72 20.53 27.07 7.14
C THR A 72 21.50 28.23 7.01
N GLY A 73 21.94 28.74 8.16
CA GLY A 73 22.93 29.83 8.20
C GLY A 73 22.38 31.21 7.83
N ALA A 74 21.07 31.36 7.63
CA ALA A 74 20.44 32.64 7.32
C ALA A 74 20.40 33.63 8.52
N GLY A 75 20.81 33.20 9.72
CA GLY A 75 20.85 34.06 10.91
C GLY A 75 19.64 33.97 11.83
N LYS A 76 18.73 32.99 11.67
CA LYS A 76 17.54 32.80 12.52
C LYS A 76 17.81 32.84 14.02
N SER A 77 18.70 31.98 14.51
CA SER A 77 18.99 31.89 15.94
C SER A 77 19.70 33.15 16.45
N THR A 78 20.55 33.79 15.64
CA THR A 78 21.12 35.11 15.95
C THR A 78 20.04 36.17 16.05
N LEU A 79 19.06 36.18 15.14
CA LEU A 79 17.91 37.09 15.18
C LEU A 79 17.08 36.88 16.45
N VAL A 80 16.72 35.63 16.77
CA VAL A 80 15.95 35.28 17.98
C VAL A 80 16.69 35.74 19.24
N ASN A 81 17.97 35.40 19.38
CA ASN A 81 18.80 35.84 20.51
C ASN A 81 18.83 37.37 20.63
N SER A 82 18.93 38.07 19.50
CA SER A 82 18.97 39.54 19.47
C SER A 82 17.62 40.19 19.80
N LEU A 83 16.51 39.54 19.44
CA LEU A 83 15.16 39.97 19.82
C LEU A 83 14.92 39.84 21.32
N VAL A 84 15.40 38.75 21.93
CA VAL A 84 15.32 38.51 23.38
C VAL A 84 16.36 39.36 24.14
N GLY A 85 17.48 39.68 23.50
CA GLY A 85 18.59 40.44 24.10
C GLY A 85 19.58 39.57 24.88
N ARG A 86 19.50 38.23 24.75
CA ARG A 86 20.43 37.26 25.35
C ARG A 86 20.43 35.97 24.54
N THR A 87 21.46 35.16 24.72
CA THR A 87 21.57 33.84 24.08
C THR A 87 20.60 32.85 24.71
N VAL A 88 19.55 32.48 23.97
CA VAL A 88 18.54 31.46 24.31
C VAL A 88 18.57 30.27 23.37
N THR A 89 19.00 30.49 22.13
CA THR A 89 19.16 29.47 21.10
C THR A 89 20.64 29.35 20.71
N PRO A 90 21.20 28.13 20.57
CA PRO A 90 22.59 27.96 20.17
C PRO A 90 22.84 28.51 18.76
N ALA A 91 23.56 29.63 18.65
CA ALA A 91 24.02 30.15 17.37
C ALA A 91 25.32 29.45 16.96
N GLY A 92 25.29 28.54 15.97
CA GLY A 92 26.46 27.73 15.59
C GLY A 92 26.62 27.49 14.09
N VAL A 93 27.87 27.46 13.62
CA VAL A 93 28.28 27.26 12.21
C VAL A 93 28.47 25.77 11.85
N ARG A 94 28.47 24.86 12.84
CA ARG A 94 28.69 23.42 12.61
C ARG A 94 27.37 22.66 12.45
N ARG A 95 27.22 21.96 11.32
CA ARG A 95 26.29 20.82 11.16
C ARG A 95 26.88 19.58 11.84
N PRO A 96 26.11 18.63 12.40
CA PRO A 96 24.65 18.57 12.54
C PRO A 96 24.23 18.45 14.03
N THR A 97 23.52 19.42 14.59
CA THR A 97 22.83 19.25 15.88
C THR A 97 21.34 19.15 15.65
N THR A 98 20.70 18.23 16.37
CA THR A 98 19.25 18.07 16.48
C THR A 98 18.61 19.45 16.59
N GLY A 99 17.81 19.84 15.61
CA GLY A 99 17.15 21.14 15.60
C GLY A 99 15.93 21.06 16.50
N ASN A 100 16.13 21.16 17.81
CA ASN A 100 15.00 21.25 18.73
C ASN A 100 14.36 22.62 18.58
N PRO A 101 13.03 22.70 18.38
CA PRO A 101 12.37 23.99 18.32
C PRO A 101 12.38 24.65 19.68
N ILE A 102 12.69 25.94 19.69
CA ILE A 102 12.79 26.74 20.91
C ILE A 102 11.63 27.72 20.93
N VAL A 103 10.81 27.65 21.98
CA VAL A 103 9.69 28.54 22.21
C VAL A 103 10.07 29.52 23.31
N VAL A 104 10.28 30.77 22.95
CA VAL A 104 10.44 31.87 23.90
C VAL A 104 9.07 32.49 24.16
N HIS A 105 8.63 32.47 25.41
CA HIS A 105 7.27 32.88 25.79
C HIS A 105 7.26 33.69 27.08
N ASN A 106 6.19 34.44 27.32
CA ASN A 106 5.98 35.10 28.60
C ASN A 106 5.74 34.06 29.72
N PRO A 107 6.28 34.23 30.94
CA PRO A 107 6.06 33.30 32.05
C PRO A 107 4.57 33.07 32.40
N ALA A 108 3.69 34.04 32.14
CA ALA A 108 2.24 33.89 32.34
C ALA A 108 1.62 32.80 31.45
N ASP A 109 2.22 32.53 30.28
CA ASP A 109 1.72 31.57 29.29
C ASP A 109 2.35 30.17 29.43
N THR A 110 3.24 29.96 30.42
CA THR A 110 3.98 28.70 30.60
C THR A 110 3.07 27.47 30.58
N LYS A 111 1.92 27.53 31.26
CA LYS A 111 0.96 26.41 31.34
C LYS A 111 0.43 25.98 29.97
N PHE A 112 0.28 26.92 29.04
CA PHE A 112 -0.16 26.61 27.67
C PHE A 112 0.89 25.74 26.95
N PHE A 113 2.16 26.13 27.03
CA PHE A 113 3.23 25.42 26.34
C PHE A 113 3.66 24.12 27.05
N GLU A 114 3.54 24.06 28.38
CA GLU A 114 3.70 22.80 29.14
C GLU A 114 2.61 21.78 28.79
N SER A 115 1.38 22.26 28.52
CA SER A 115 0.33 21.37 28.03
C SER A 115 0.70 20.83 26.64
N GLN A 116 0.33 19.57 26.35
CA GLN A 116 0.52 18.92 25.04
C GLN A 116 -0.45 19.49 23.98
N SER A 117 -0.55 20.81 23.90
CA SER A 117 -1.49 21.55 23.08
C SER A 117 -0.93 22.02 21.75
N PHE A 118 0.39 22.04 21.64
CA PHE A 118 1.18 22.45 20.47
C PHE A 118 2.31 21.45 20.31
N LEU A 119 2.47 20.79 19.16
CA LEU A 119 3.44 19.70 18.97
C LEU A 119 3.35 18.67 20.13
N SER A 120 2.17 18.10 20.30
CA SER A 120 1.78 17.25 21.45
C SER A 120 2.58 15.94 21.56
N ASP A 121 3.12 15.49 20.44
CA ASP A 121 3.94 14.30 20.27
C ASP A 121 5.40 14.47 20.74
N LEU A 122 5.84 15.72 20.98
CA LEU A 122 7.20 16.01 21.44
C LEU A 122 7.23 16.30 22.95
N PRO A 123 8.17 15.70 23.70
CA PRO A 123 8.35 16.03 25.11
C PRO A 123 8.82 17.48 25.28
N ARG A 124 8.65 18.01 26.49
CA ARG A 124 9.11 19.36 26.85
C ARG A 124 10.48 19.30 27.51
N SER A 125 11.32 20.27 27.19
CA SER A 125 12.62 20.50 27.82
C SER A 125 12.75 21.97 28.19
N THR A 126 13.56 22.28 29.20
CA THR A 126 14.04 23.64 29.48
C THR A 126 15.52 23.83 29.14
N ASP A 127 16.19 22.74 28.74
CA ASP A 127 17.59 22.74 28.32
C ASP A 127 17.69 22.96 26.80
N PRO A 128 18.22 24.12 26.33
CA PRO A 128 18.42 24.40 24.91
C PRO A 128 19.55 23.58 24.27
N THR A 129 20.37 22.89 25.08
CA THR A 129 21.46 22.03 24.61
C THR A 129 21.09 20.54 24.57
N THR A 130 19.84 20.22 24.89
CA THR A 130 19.34 18.83 24.89
C THR A 130 19.55 18.19 23.53
N GLN A 131 20.09 16.97 23.54
CA GLN A 131 20.26 16.16 22.32
C GLN A 131 19.01 15.34 22.00
N THR A 132 18.12 15.18 23.00
CA THR A 132 16.86 14.46 22.85
C THR A 132 15.85 15.34 22.11
N PRO A 133 15.19 14.83 21.06
CA PRO A 133 14.12 15.53 20.35
C PRO A 133 13.03 16.02 21.32
N SER A 134 12.90 17.34 21.45
CA SER A 134 11.96 17.97 22.39
C SER A 134 11.63 19.40 21.97
N VAL A 135 10.54 19.94 22.48
CA VAL A 135 10.26 21.38 22.41
C VAL A 135 10.89 22.05 23.62
N VAL A 136 11.83 22.96 23.38
CA VAL A 136 12.52 23.70 24.45
C VAL A 136 11.71 24.93 24.79
N LEU A 137 11.33 25.07 26.06
CA LEU A 137 10.55 26.19 26.57
C LEU A 137 11.46 27.14 27.34
N ILE A 138 11.53 28.40 26.90
CA ILE A 138 12.33 29.46 27.53
C ILE A 138 11.38 30.58 27.99
N PRO A 139 11.07 30.67 29.29
CA PRO A 139 10.32 31.81 29.81
C PRO A 139 11.17 33.07 29.78
N ASP A 140 10.58 34.19 29.35
CA ASP A 140 11.23 35.50 29.28
C ASP A 140 10.24 36.65 29.50
N ASP A 141 10.50 37.51 30.49
CA ASP A 141 9.64 38.65 30.84
C ASP A 141 9.63 39.75 29.76
N GLY A 142 10.59 39.74 28.83
CA GLY A 142 10.66 40.67 27.71
C GLY A 142 9.69 40.34 26.57
N VAL A 143 9.05 39.17 26.61
CA VAL A 143 7.99 38.79 25.66
C VAL A 143 6.64 39.26 26.21
N GLU A 144 5.85 39.93 25.37
CA GLU A 144 4.51 40.39 25.76
C GLU A 144 3.60 39.20 26.14
N PRO A 145 2.80 39.30 27.22
CA PRO A 145 1.82 38.27 27.58
C PRO A 145 0.90 37.91 26.40
N GLY A 146 0.61 36.62 26.24
CA GLY A 146 -0.19 36.11 25.14
C GLY A 146 0.55 36.05 23.80
N THR A 147 1.88 36.20 23.77
CA THR A 147 2.74 36.05 22.58
C THR A 147 3.85 35.05 22.82
N ALA A 148 4.26 34.34 21.77
CA ALA A 148 5.49 33.52 21.78
C ALA A 148 6.26 33.65 20.46
N VAL A 149 7.59 33.59 20.56
CA VAL A 149 8.52 33.56 19.43
C VAL A 149 9.13 32.16 19.35
N LEU A 150 9.03 31.53 18.18
CA LEU A 150 9.50 30.17 17.95
C LEU A 150 10.71 30.18 17.01
N ASP A 151 11.86 29.69 17.48
CA ASP A 151 13.00 29.39 16.61
C ASP A 151 12.76 28.03 15.94
N CYS A 152 12.62 28.03 14.62
CA CYS A 152 12.36 26.83 13.85
C CYS A 152 13.66 26.17 13.40
N PRO A 153 13.68 24.83 13.27
CA PRO A 153 14.76 24.14 12.59
C PRO A 153 14.90 24.63 11.14
N ASP A 154 16.06 24.37 10.54
CA ASP A 154 16.32 24.75 9.15
C ASP A 154 15.39 24.01 8.17
N ILE A 155 14.74 24.77 7.29
CA ILE A 155 13.83 24.25 6.25
C ILE A 155 14.55 23.47 5.14
N ASP A 156 15.83 23.75 4.93
CA ASP A 156 16.74 23.09 3.98
C ASP A 156 17.78 22.20 4.70
N SER A 157 17.47 21.79 5.94
CA SER A 157 18.29 20.82 6.69
C SER A 157 18.50 19.54 5.88
N ILE A 158 19.66 18.91 6.01
CA ILE A 158 19.91 17.57 5.45
C ILE A 158 19.04 16.49 6.13
N ALA A 159 18.73 16.69 7.41
CA ALA A 159 17.89 15.78 8.19
C ALA A 159 16.42 16.01 7.85
N GLU A 160 15.77 14.96 7.33
CA GLU A 160 14.36 15.00 6.96
C GLU A 160 13.44 15.32 8.13
N SER A 161 13.71 14.75 9.31
CA SER A 161 12.98 15.03 10.55
C SER A 161 12.98 16.52 10.91
N ASN A 162 14.09 17.23 10.68
CA ASN A 162 14.19 18.66 10.95
C ASN A 162 13.41 19.47 9.93
N ARG A 163 13.49 19.14 8.63
CA ARG A 163 12.70 19.81 7.59
C ARG A 163 11.21 19.67 7.86
N GLU A 164 10.81 18.48 8.28
CA GLU A 164 9.43 18.16 8.60
C GLU A 164 8.94 18.94 9.83
N LEU A 165 9.73 18.94 10.91
CA LEU A 165 9.41 19.71 12.10
C LEU A 165 9.35 21.22 11.82
N ALA A 166 10.28 21.75 11.03
CA ALA A 166 10.27 23.15 10.61
C ALA A 166 8.99 23.51 9.85
N ARG A 167 8.62 22.68 8.86
CA ARG A 167 7.37 22.85 8.10
C ARG A 167 6.16 22.85 9.05
N ARG A 168 6.08 21.88 9.95
CA ARG A 168 4.98 21.74 10.91
C ARG A 168 4.83 22.95 11.84
N ILE A 169 5.93 23.48 12.37
CA ILE A 169 5.92 24.69 13.22
C ILE A 169 5.44 25.89 12.41
N LEU A 170 5.98 26.06 11.21
CA LEU A 170 5.59 27.12 10.30
C LEU A 170 4.07 27.03 10.01
N MET A 171 3.54 25.86 9.65
CA MET A 171 2.09 25.68 9.44
C MET A 171 1.23 25.97 10.68
N SER A 172 1.82 25.92 11.87
CA SER A 172 1.12 26.13 13.13
C SER A 172 1.16 27.59 13.64
N ALA A 173 1.92 28.47 12.99
CA ALA A 173 2.14 29.85 13.46
C ALA A 173 1.12 30.86 12.91
N ASP A 174 0.89 31.94 13.66
CA ASP A 174 0.06 33.08 13.22
C ASP A 174 0.77 33.95 12.19
N LEU A 175 2.06 34.14 12.43
CA LEU A 175 2.94 35.03 11.71
C LEU A 175 4.26 34.34 11.45
N TRP A 176 4.72 34.39 10.21
CA TRP A 176 6.06 33.94 9.84
C TRP A 176 7.00 35.13 9.79
N MET A 177 8.12 35.00 10.48
CA MET A 177 9.29 35.85 10.28
C MET A 177 10.30 35.04 9.46
N PHE A 178 10.24 35.21 8.14
CA PHE A 178 11.08 34.48 7.21
C PHE A 178 12.43 35.18 7.04
N VAL A 179 13.48 34.54 7.54
CA VAL A 179 14.86 35.03 7.51
C VAL A 179 15.60 34.45 6.33
N THR A 180 16.16 35.32 5.50
CA THR A 180 17.02 34.94 4.38
C THR A 180 18.17 35.93 4.25
N THR A 181 19.14 35.65 3.39
CA THR A 181 20.32 36.49 3.19
C THR A 181 20.34 37.08 1.78
N ALA A 182 21.13 38.14 1.57
CA ALA A 182 21.27 38.79 0.28
C ALA A 182 21.75 37.88 -0.88
N ASN A 183 22.32 36.71 -0.56
CA ASN A 183 22.78 35.70 -1.52
C ASN A 183 21.87 34.46 -1.63
N ARG A 184 20.84 34.32 -0.79
CA ARG A 184 19.94 33.14 -0.75
C ARG A 184 18.45 33.47 -0.82
N TYR A 185 18.10 34.75 -0.97
CA TYR A 185 16.70 35.20 -1.00
C TYR A 185 15.87 34.62 -2.15
N ALA A 186 16.50 34.06 -3.18
CA ALA A 186 15.85 33.45 -4.34
C ALA A 186 16.03 31.92 -4.39
N ASP A 187 16.47 31.27 -3.31
CA ASP A 187 16.60 29.81 -3.25
C ASP A 187 15.24 29.12 -3.41
N ALA A 188 15.20 28.05 -4.22
CA ALA A 188 13.94 27.41 -4.61
C ALA A 188 13.18 26.74 -3.44
N ALA A 189 13.86 26.02 -2.56
CA ALA A 189 13.23 25.24 -1.50
C ALA A 189 12.48 26.13 -0.48
N PRO A 190 13.09 27.21 0.04
CA PRO A 190 12.38 28.19 0.86
C PRO A 190 11.23 28.90 0.13
N TRP A 191 11.39 29.15 -1.17
CA TRP A 191 10.37 29.82 -1.96
C TRP A 191 9.10 28.99 -2.14
N ALA A 192 9.22 27.66 -2.20
CA ALA A 192 8.06 26.76 -2.21
C ALA A 192 7.20 26.95 -0.95
N LEU A 193 7.83 26.99 0.23
CA LEU A 193 7.11 27.22 1.49
C LEU A 193 6.44 28.61 1.57
N LEU A 194 7.06 29.64 1.00
CA LEU A 194 6.46 30.98 0.94
C LEU A 194 5.24 31.02 0.01
N LYS A 195 5.26 30.30 -1.12
CA LYS A 195 4.09 30.14 -1.98
C LYS A 195 2.96 29.42 -1.26
N ASP A 196 3.27 28.36 -0.52
CA ASP A 196 2.26 27.65 0.30
C ASP A 196 1.65 28.57 1.37
N ALA A 197 2.47 29.39 2.02
CA ALA A 197 2.01 30.41 2.98
C ALA A 197 1.10 31.45 2.31
N ALA A 198 1.42 31.88 1.10
CA ALA A 198 0.60 32.82 0.33
C ALA A 198 -0.77 32.23 -0.03
N VAL A 199 -0.81 30.97 -0.49
CA VAL A 199 -2.06 30.24 -0.80
C VAL A 199 -2.97 30.17 0.44
N ARG A 200 -2.39 29.94 1.62
CA ARG A 200 -3.13 29.93 2.91
C ARG A 200 -3.41 31.31 3.50
N ASN A 201 -3.02 32.40 2.84
CA ASN A 201 -3.09 33.76 3.39
C ASN A 201 -2.39 33.91 4.76
N THR A 202 -1.37 33.10 5.03
CA THR A 202 -0.56 33.25 6.24
C THR A 202 0.16 34.60 6.19
N SER A 203 0.17 35.31 7.32
CA SER A 203 0.90 36.58 7.41
C SER A 203 2.40 36.29 7.43
N VAL A 204 3.15 36.92 6.53
CA VAL A 204 4.60 36.75 6.41
C VAL A 204 5.30 38.11 6.48
N ALA A 205 6.33 38.20 7.30
CA ALA A 205 7.32 39.26 7.36
C ALA A 205 8.67 38.71 6.91
N ILE A 206 9.40 39.47 6.11
CA ILE A 206 10.70 39.06 5.55
C ILE A 206 11.81 39.80 6.27
N VAL A 207 12.79 39.05 6.76
CA VAL A 207 14.05 39.58 7.28
C VAL A 207 15.14 39.22 6.29
N LEU A 208 15.66 40.22 5.60
CA LEU A 208 16.81 40.10 4.72
C LEU A 208 18.05 40.44 5.55
N ASP A 209 18.74 39.40 6.02
CA ASP A 209 19.93 39.49 6.87
C ASP A 209 21.22 39.62 6.06
N ARG A 210 22.26 40.17 6.69
CA ARG A 210 23.61 40.36 6.15
C ARG A 210 23.62 41.02 4.78
N VAL A 211 22.93 42.16 4.67
CA VAL A 211 22.82 42.90 3.43
C VAL A 211 24.04 43.80 3.24
N PRO A 212 24.83 43.62 2.16
CA PRO A 212 25.89 44.57 1.85
C PRO A 212 25.27 45.95 1.54
N PRO A 213 25.79 47.05 2.12
CA PRO A 213 25.19 48.38 1.94
C PRO A 213 25.01 48.79 0.48
N GLN A 214 25.94 48.38 -0.38
CA GLN A 214 25.95 48.67 -1.81
C GLN A 214 24.84 47.93 -2.57
N ALA A 215 24.47 46.73 -2.13
CA ALA A 215 23.50 45.85 -2.79
C ALA A 215 22.07 45.99 -2.23
N ASN A 216 21.89 46.65 -1.07
CA ASN A 216 20.62 46.71 -0.35
C ASN A 216 19.45 47.14 -1.23
N ARG A 217 19.61 48.23 -1.99
CA ARG A 217 18.53 48.76 -2.85
C ARG A 217 18.12 47.76 -3.93
N GLU A 218 19.09 47.17 -4.60
CA GLU A 218 18.85 46.25 -5.72
C GLU A 218 18.22 44.95 -5.24
N VAL A 219 18.81 44.31 -4.22
CA VAL A 219 18.32 43.04 -3.67
C VAL A 219 16.93 43.21 -3.08
N ARG A 220 16.68 44.29 -2.32
CA ARG A 220 15.35 44.56 -1.76
C ARG A 220 14.30 44.81 -2.84
N HIS A 221 14.67 45.49 -3.92
CA HIS A 221 13.74 45.73 -5.03
C HIS A 221 13.39 44.43 -5.75
N HIS A 222 14.39 43.62 -6.08
CA HIS A 222 14.17 42.32 -6.73
C HIS A 222 13.37 41.36 -5.84
N LEU A 223 13.70 41.28 -4.55
CA LEU A 223 12.94 40.50 -3.57
C LEU A 223 11.48 40.96 -3.48
N SER A 224 11.22 42.27 -3.50
CA SER A 224 9.86 42.80 -3.51
C SER A 224 9.08 42.39 -4.77
N SER A 225 9.73 42.34 -5.94
CA SER A 225 9.12 41.84 -7.18
C SER A 225 8.77 40.35 -7.06
N LEU A 226 9.71 39.52 -6.59
CA LEU A 226 9.49 38.09 -6.39
C LEU A 226 8.36 37.80 -5.39
N LEU A 227 8.29 38.56 -4.29
CA LEU A 227 7.21 38.44 -3.32
C LEU A 227 5.87 38.84 -3.93
N SER A 228 5.85 39.86 -4.78
CA SER A 228 4.62 40.28 -5.47
C SER A 228 4.11 39.20 -6.42
N GLU A 229 5.00 38.58 -7.18
CA GLU A 229 4.68 37.43 -8.06
C GLU A 229 4.17 36.22 -7.26
N ALA A 230 4.68 36.02 -6.05
CA ALA A 230 4.25 34.95 -5.15
C ALA A 230 2.96 35.27 -4.36
N GLY A 231 2.34 36.44 -4.55
CA GLY A 231 1.12 36.84 -3.82
C GLY A 231 1.37 37.46 -2.42
N LEU A 232 2.61 37.79 -2.10
CA LEU A 232 3.07 38.36 -0.83
C LEU A 232 3.49 39.84 -0.96
N ALA A 233 2.91 40.59 -1.89
CA ALA A 233 3.26 42.00 -2.17
C ALA A 233 3.20 42.92 -0.93
N ASN A 234 2.34 42.59 0.03
CA ASN A 234 2.11 43.38 1.24
C ASN A 234 2.97 42.94 2.44
N SER A 235 3.87 41.97 2.26
CA SER A 235 4.75 41.51 3.32
C SER A 235 5.81 42.55 3.65
N PRO A 236 5.98 42.95 4.94
CA PRO A 236 7.03 43.88 5.32
C PRO A 236 8.41 43.25 5.10
N ILE A 237 9.36 44.06 4.59
CA ILE A 237 10.76 43.65 4.38
C ILE A 237 11.66 44.48 5.28
N PHE A 238 12.29 43.81 6.24
CA PHE A 238 13.30 44.36 7.14
C PHE A 238 14.69 43.99 6.62
N ALA A 239 15.51 44.98 6.26
CA ALA A 239 16.89 44.76 5.85
C ALA A 239 17.82 44.97 7.05
N VAL A 240 18.60 43.95 7.39
CA VAL A 240 19.64 44.01 8.42
C VAL A 240 20.98 44.06 7.70
N ALA A 241 21.74 45.13 7.95
CA ALA A 241 23.06 45.30 7.34
C ALA A 241 24.02 44.22 7.84
N GLU A 242 25.01 43.87 7.01
CA GLU A 242 26.13 43.05 7.46
C GLU A 242 26.97 43.84 8.49
N LEU A 243 26.91 43.42 9.76
CA LEU A 243 27.51 44.08 10.91
C LEU A 243 28.26 43.06 11.76
N GLU A 244 29.25 43.53 12.52
CA GLU A 244 29.87 42.73 13.58
C GLU A 244 28.89 42.53 14.75
N LEU A 245 28.92 41.34 15.35
CA LEU A 245 28.06 40.99 16.47
C LEU A 245 28.68 41.47 17.79
N GLU A 246 27.86 42.03 18.67
CA GLU A 246 28.21 42.44 20.04
C GLU A 246 27.81 41.30 21.00
N ASP A 247 28.78 40.61 21.62
CA ASP A 247 28.55 39.43 22.47
C ASP A 247 27.70 38.32 21.79
N GLY A 248 27.82 38.19 20.47
CA GLY A 248 27.06 37.23 19.66
C GLY A 248 25.65 37.70 19.26
N LEU A 249 25.29 38.95 19.55
CA LEU A 249 24.01 39.58 19.24
C LEU A 249 24.15 40.66 18.16
N LEU A 250 23.08 40.94 17.43
CA LEU A 250 23.00 42.08 16.52
C LEU A 250 22.93 43.39 17.33
N PRO A 251 23.60 44.47 16.89
CA PRO A 251 23.50 45.77 17.55
C PRO A 251 22.05 46.24 17.67
N HIS A 252 21.74 46.93 18.78
CA HIS A 252 20.37 47.37 19.07
C HIS A 252 19.74 48.19 17.93
N SER A 253 20.52 49.04 17.24
CA SER A 253 20.06 49.85 16.11
C SER A 253 19.60 49.01 14.91
N ALA A 254 20.23 47.86 14.66
CA ALA A 254 19.92 46.98 13.55
C ALA A 254 18.64 46.16 13.80
N ILE A 255 18.42 45.74 15.05
CA ILE A 255 17.26 44.95 15.43
C ILE A 255 16.02 45.79 15.79
N TYR A 256 16.21 47.05 16.17
CA TYR A 256 15.15 47.95 16.64
C TYR A 256 13.92 48.01 15.72
N PRO A 257 14.02 48.12 14.38
CA PRO A 257 12.84 48.15 13.51
C PRO A 257 12.00 46.87 13.59
N ILE A 258 12.66 45.71 13.70
CA ILE A 258 12.00 44.41 13.81
C ILE A 258 11.35 44.28 15.19
N ARG A 259 12.08 44.58 16.25
CA ARG A 259 11.57 44.54 17.63
C ARG A 259 10.39 45.49 17.84
N SER A 260 10.48 46.72 17.31
CA SER A 260 9.40 47.71 17.37
C SER A 260 8.15 47.23 16.63
N TRP A 261 8.32 46.60 15.47
CA TRP A 261 7.19 46.07 14.71
C TRP A 261 6.54 44.86 15.40
N ILE A 262 7.33 43.92 15.93
CA ILE A 262 6.80 42.81 16.74
C ILE A 262 6.04 43.36 17.94
N SER A 263 6.63 44.30 18.70
CA SER A 263 5.96 44.90 19.86
C SER A 263 4.65 45.60 19.48
N GLN A 264 4.61 46.30 18.35
CA GLN A 264 3.37 46.91 17.84
C GLN A 264 2.31 45.87 17.48
N VAL A 265 2.70 44.79 16.79
CA VAL A 265 1.80 43.68 16.45
C VAL A 265 1.31 42.96 17.71
N SER A 266 2.18 42.79 18.71
CA SER A 266 1.88 42.04 19.92
C SER A 266 1.09 42.81 20.99
N SER A 267 1.27 44.13 21.07
CA SER A 267 0.57 44.98 22.06
C SER A 267 -0.83 45.40 21.62
N GLU A 268 -1.11 45.39 20.31
CA GLU A 268 -2.41 45.77 19.77
C GLU A 268 -3.28 44.53 19.52
N GLU A 269 -4.19 44.21 20.47
CA GLU A 269 -5.12 43.06 20.37
C GLU A 269 -5.83 43.00 19.00
N ARG A 270 -6.27 44.15 18.47
CA ARG A 270 -6.93 44.24 17.16
C ARG A 270 -6.03 43.81 16.00
N SER A 271 -4.72 44.07 16.08
CA SER A 271 -3.75 43.68 15.06
C SER A 271 -3.46 42.17 15.13
N GLN A 272 -3.31 41.60 16.32
CA GLN A 272 -3.20 40.14 16.51
C GLN A 272 -4.45 39.42 16.00
N ASP A 273 -5.63 39.90 16.39
CA ASP A 273 -6.91 39.30 15.99
C ASP A 273 -7.11 39.36 14.48
N ARG A 274 -6.76 40.49 13.83
CA ARG A 274 -6.83 40.60 12.37
C ARG A 274 -5.90 39.60 11.68
N ILE A 275 -4.67 39.43 12.16
CA ILE A 275 -3.71 38.46 11.60
C ILE A 275 -4.22 37.02 11.83
N ARG A 276 -4.63 36.70 13.06
CA ARG A 276 -5.20 35.40 13.42
C ARG A 276 -6.41 35.05 12.56
N GLN A 277 -7.38 35.96 12.46
CA GLN A 277 -8.59 35.74 11.67
C GLN A 277 -8.26 35.58 10.18
N ARG A 278 -7.35 36.40 9.63
CA ARG A 278 -6.93 36.28 8.23
C ARG A 278 -6.30 34.92 7.95
N THR A 279 -5.33 34.49 8.75
CA THR A 279 -4.67 33.20 8.55
C THR A 279 -5.64 32.04 8.79
N LEU A 280 -6.49 32.12 9.82
CA LEU A 280 -7.50 31.10 10.11
C LEU A 280 -8.52 30.96 8.98
N THR A 281 -9.12 32.06 8.53
CA THR A 281 -10.06 32.06 7.40
C THR A 281 -9.39 31.55 6.12
N GLY A 282 -8.14 31.93 5.88
CA GLY A 282 -7.35 31.45 4.74
C GLY A 282 -7.15 29.93 4.76
N SER A 283 -6.68 29.37 5.87
CA SER A 283 -6.53 27.93 6.06
C SER A 283 -7.86 27.18 5.92
N ILE A 284 -8.95 27.66 6.54
CA ILE A 284 -10.26 27.01 6.43
C ILE A 284 -10.77 27.04 4.98
N SER A 285 -10.58 28.16 4.27
CA SER A 285 -11.04 28.31 2.88
C SER A 285 -10.25 27.44 1.89
N ALA A 286 -8.98 27.12 2.19
CA ALA A 286 -8.16 26.24 1.36
C ALA A 286 -8.48 24.74 1.56
N MET A 287 -9.05 24.39 2.71
CA MET A 287 -9.27 23.00 3.14
C MET A 287 -10.11 22.17 2.16
N PRO A 288 -11.24 22.64 1.58
CA PRO A 288 -12.04 21.81 0.67
C PRO A 288 -11.25 21.31 -0.54
N ALA A 289 -10.44 22.17 -1.16
CA ALA A 289 -9.63 21.80 -2.32
C ALA A 289 -8.53 20.77 -1.98
N GLN A 290 -7.91 20.91 -0.81
CA GLN A 290 -6.89 19.96 -0.35
C GLN A 290 -7.51 18.61 0.04
N VAL A 291 -8.66 18.61 0.74
CA VAL A 291 -9.39 17.38 1.09
C VAL A 291 -9.87 16.65 -0.16
N LYS A 292 -10.32 17.39 -1.18
CA LYS A 292 -10.67 16.81 -2.48
C LYS A 292 -9.46 16.14 -3.15
N SER A 293 -8.31 16.82 -3.17
CA SER A 293 -7.08 16.26 -3.73
C SER A 293 -6.63 15.00 -2.96
N LEU A 294 -6.75 15.00 -1.63
CA LEU A 294 -6.49 13.81 -0.82
C LEU A 294 -7.47 12.67 -1.15
N ALA A 295 -8.74 13.00 -1.39
CA ALA A 295 -9.74 12.01 -1.77
C ALA A 295 -9.45 11.37 -3.13
N ASP A 296 -8.89 12.11 -4.09
CA ASP A 296 -8.48 11.59 -5.39
C ASP A 296 -7.35 10.56 -5.24
N PHE A 297 -6.34 10.84 -4.40
CA PHE A 297 -5.31 9.87 -4.05
C PHE A 297 -5.87 8.65 -3.28
N ALA A 298 -6.84 8.87 -2.40
CA ALA A 298 -7.50 7.78 -1.68
C ALA A 298 -8.34 6.89 -2.62
N GLU A 299 -8.93 7.45 -3.67
CA GLU A 299 -9.66 6.71 -4.71
C GLU A 299 -8.73 5.88 -5.59
N SER A 300 -7.51 6.37 -5.87
CA SER A 300 -6.45 5.59 -6.54
C SER A 300 -6.11 4.31 -5.76
N GLN A 301 -6.03 4.39 -4.43
CA GLN A 301 -5.84 3.23 -3.55
C GLN A 301 -7.01 2.23 -3.64
N GLU A 302 -8.25 2.73 -3.52
CA GLU A 302 -9.47 1.89 -3.60
C GLU A 302 -9.57 1.18 -4.96
N THR A 303 -9.43 1.94 -6.05
CA THR A 303 -9.53 1.43 -7.42
C THR A 303 -8.45 0.40 -7.73
N THR A 304 -7.23 0.62 -7.25
CA THR A 304 -6.13 -0.32 -7.45
C THR A 304 -6.33 -1.60 -6.65
N PHE A 305 -6.79 -1.49 -5.40
CA PHE A 305 -7.13 -2.65 -4.58
C PHE A 305 -8.19 -3.52 -5.27
N ASP A 306 -9.30 -2.91 -5.69
CA ASP A 306 -10.40 -3.60 -6.36
C ASP A 306 -9.94 -4.25 -7.67
N ARG A 307 -9.06 -3.58 -8.44
CA ARG A 307 -8.51 -4.12 -9.69
C ARG A 307 -7.59 -5.33 -9.45
N LEU A 308 -6.71 -5.29 -8.45
CA LEU A 308 -5.85 -6.42 -8.10
C LEU A 308 -6.68 -7.62 -7.64
N GLN A 309 -7.70 -7.38 -6.81
CA GLN A 309 -8.62 -8.42 -6.37
C GLN A 309 -9.42 -9.02 -7.54
N ALA A 310 -9.99 -8.17 -8.40
CA ALA A 310 -10.75 -8.62 -9.57
C ALA A 310 -9.87 -9.41 -10.56
N SER A 311 -8.62 -9.00 -10.76
CA SER A 311 -7.65 -9.74 -11.56
C SER A 311 -7.37 -11.12 -10.97
N LEU A 312 -7.15 -11.21 -9.66
CA LEU A 312 -6.94 -12.48 -8.95
C LEU A 312 -8.16 -13.41 -9.11
N ASP A 313 -9.35 -12.88 -8.87
CA ASP A 313 -10.62 -13.61 -9.04
C ASP A 313 -10.78 -14.14 -10.46
N GLN A 314 -10.48 -13.32 -11.46
CA GLN A 314 -10.62 -13.71 -12.86
C GLN A 314 -9.62 -14.78 -13.27
N THR A 315 -8.36 -14.67 -12.86
CA THR A 315 -7.32 -15.66 -13.20
C THR A 315 -7.64 -17.02 -12.57
N PHE A 316 -8.00 -17.06 -11.29
CA PHE A 316 -8.36 -18.32 -10.63
C PHE A 316 -9.66 -18.94 -11.16
N ARG A 317 -10.67 -18.12 -11.51
CA ARG A 317 -11.89 -18.61 -12.16
C ARG A 317 -11.60 -19.21 -13.54
N SER A 318 -10.77 -18.54 -14.34
CA SER A 318 -10.40 -19.02 -15.67
C SER A 318 -9.59 -20.32 -15.61
N ALA A 319 -8.70 -20.43 -14.61
CA ALA A 319 -7.96 -21.66 -14.35
C ALA A 319 -8.90 -22.82 -13.99
N ASP A 320 -9.85 -22.60 -13.08
CA ASP A 320 -10.84 -23.62 -12.68
C ASP A 320 -11.70 -24.09 -13.86
N GLU A 321 -12.24 -23.16 -14.64
CA GLU A 321 -13.03 -23.46 -15.85
C GLU A 321 -12.19 -24.22 -16.92
N GLY A 322 -10.89 -23.94 -16.99
CA GLY A 322 -9.94 -24.58 -17.91
C GLY A 322 -9.55 -26.02 -17.52
N LEU A 323 -9.70 -26.42 -16.26
CA LEU A 323 -9.28 -27.75 -15.79
C LEU A 323 -10.00 -28.88 -16.52
N ALA A 324 -11.30 -28.75 -16.74
CA ALA A 324 -12.08 -29.76 -17.45
C ALA A 324 -11.54 -30.00 -18.87
N GLN A 325 -11.10 -28.93 -19.55
CA GLN A 325 -10.50 -29.03 -20.87
C GLN A 325 -9.14 -29.73 -20.81
N VAL A 326 -8.24 -29.30 -19.92
CA VAL A 326 -6.88 -29.85 -19.80
C VAL A 326 -6.88 -31.34 -19.47
N PHE A 327 -7.79 -31.79 -18.60
CA PHE A 327 -7.83 -33.18 -18.14
C PHE A 327 -8.78 -34.08 -18.94
N SER A 328 -9.54 -33.55 -19.90
CA SER A 328 -10.50 -34.36 -20.67
C SER A 328 -10.26 -34.34 -22.18
N ASP A 329 -9.33 -33.53 -22.68
CA ASP A 329 -9.02 -33.44 -24.11
C ASP A 329 -8.02 -34.51 -24.61
N GLY A 330 -7.53 -35.37 -23.70
CA GLY A 330 -6.59 -36.44 -23.99
C GLY A 330 -5.11 -36.03 -23.96
N ARG A 331 -4.74 -34.76 -23.72
CA ARG A 331 -3.32 -34.34 -23.62
C ARG A 331 -2.55 -35.10 -22.55
N VAL A 332 -3.20 -35.40 -21.42
CA VAL A 332 -2.66 -36.21 -20.32
C VAL A 332 -2.28 -37.63 -20.78
N LEU A 333 -2.90 -38.14 -21.85
CA LEU A 333 -2.71 -39.52 -22.33
C LEU A 333 -1.61 -39.67 -23.37
N HIS A 334 -0.85 -38.61 -23.68
CA HIS A 334 0.19 -38.62 -24.71
C HIS A 334 1.52 -39.23 -24.23
N GLY A 335 2.42 -39.49 -25.17
CA GLY A 335 3.81 -39.88 -24.90
C GLY A 335 3.93 -41.26 -24.23
N GLU A 336 4.51 -41.30 -23.03
CA GLU A 336 4.72 -42.55 -22.27
C GLU A 336 3.40 -43.27 -21.99
N VAL A 337 2.33 -42.54 -21.65
CA VAL A 337 1.02 -43.14 -21.35
C VAL A 337 0.47 -43.89 -22.57
N ASN A 338 0.53 -43.28 -23.75
CA ASN A 338 0.04 -43.93 -24.96
C ASN A 338 0.89 -45.14 -25.35
N ALA A 339 2.21 -45.06 -25.21
CA ALA A 339 3.09 -46.20 -25.45
C ALA A 339 2.76 -47.38 -24.50
N ARG A 340 2.52 -47.11 -23.21
CA ARG A 340 2.11 -48.14 -22.24
C ARG A 340 0.71 -48.68 -22.52
N TRP A 341 -0.20 -47.84 -23.02
CA TRP A 341 -1.53 -48.27 -23.44
C TRP A 341 -1.45 -49.21 -24.65
N GLN A 342 -0.65 -48.89 -25.65
CA GLN A 342 -0.43 -49.73 -26.82
C GLN A 342 0.28 -51.04 -26.45
N ASP A 343 1.23 -51.03 -25.51
CA ASP A 343 1.82 -52.27 -24.97
C ASP A 343 0.74 -53.12 -24.26
N PHE A 344 -0.11 -52.49 -23.46
CA PHE A 344 -1.20 -53.15 -22.73
C PHE A 344 -2.24 -53.77 -23.67
N VAL A 345 -2.63 -53.06 -24.74
CA VAL A 345 -3.60 -53.53 -25.74
C VAL A 345 -2.96 -54.51 -26.75
N GLY A 346 -1.75 -54.21 -27.21
CA GLY A 346 -1.06 -54.89 -28.31
C GLY A 346 -0.35 -56.20 -27.94
N THR A 347 0.06 -56.41 -26.69
CA THR A 347 0.74 -57.66 -26.25
C THR A 347 -0.20 -58.85 -26.02
N GLY A 348 -1.50 -58.71 -26.32
CA GLY A 348 -2.45 -59.84 -26.32
C GLY A 348 -2.86 -60.34 -24.93
N GLN A 349 -2.61 -59.59 -23.85
CA GLN A 349 -3.20 -59.89 -22.52
C GLN A 349 -4.74 -59.79 -22.55
N LEU A 350 -5.30 -58.96 -23.44
CA LEU A 350 -6.75 -58.82 -23.66
C LEU A 350 -7.43 -60.07 -24.24
N PHE A 351 -6.73 -60.81 -25.12
CA PHE A 351 -7.33 -61.94 -25.84
C PHE A 351 -7.29 -63.26 -25.06
N ARG A 352 -6.46 -63.38 -24.02
CA ARG A 352 -6.44 -64.60 -23.16
C ARG A 352 -7.63 -64.72 -22.21
N GLY A 353 -8.38 -63.63 -21.99
CA GLY A 353 -9.56 -63.61 -21.11
C GLY A 353 -10.88 -64.00 -21.79
N LEU A 354 -10.94 -63.93 -23.12
CA LEU A 354 -12.17 -64.07 -23.91
C LEU A 354 -12.41 -65.49 -24.47
N GLU A 355 -11.51 -66.45 -24.25
CA GLU A 355 -11.72 -67.84 -24.71
C GLU A 355 -12.70 -68.62 -23.81
N PRO A 356 -13.68 -69.34 -24.41
CA PRO A 356 -14.60 -70.19 -23.68
C PRO A 356 -13.88 -71.42 -23.11
N THR A 357 -13.93 -71.55 -21.78
CA THR A 357 -13.87 -72.76 -20.94
C THR A 357 -13.35 -74.05 -21.59
N MET A 358 -12.04 -74.35 -21.44
CA MET A 358 -11.53 -75.69 -21.09
C MET A 358 -10.00 -75.71 -20.78
N ALA A 359 -9.22 -74.68 -21.16
CA ALA A 359 -7.75 -74.71 -21.05
C ALA A 359 -7.15 -74.17 -19.71
N ARG A 360 -7.98 -73.71 -18.77
CA ARG A 360 -7.53 -72.93 -17.59
C ARG A 360 -6.80 -73.71 -16.49
N MET A 361 -6.78 -75.04 -16.53
CA MET A 361 -6.14 -75.84 -15.47
C MET A 361 -4.65 -76.13 -15.73
N ARG A 362 -4.24 -76.22 -17.00
CA ARG A 362 -2.84 -76.52 -17.36
C ARG A 362 -1.93 -75.29 -17.29
N ASP A 363 -2.44 -74.14 -17.73
CA ASP A 363 -1.65 -72.92 -17.79
C ASP A 363 -1.42 -72.29 -16.41
N ARG A 364 -2.28 -72.57 -15.42
CA ARG A 364 -2.11 -72.11 -14.03
C ARG A 364 -0.90 -72.74 -13.32
N ILE A 365 -0.54 -73.97 -13.69
CA ILE A 365 0.61 -74.68 -13.12
C ILE A 365 1.90 -74.24 -13.82
N SER A 366 1.84 -73.93 -15.13
CA SER A 366 2.97 -73.37 -15.88
C SER A 366 3.22 -71.89 -15.55
N ALA A 367 2.18 -71.15 -15.15
CA ALA A 367 2.24 -69.75 -14.74
C ALA A 367 2.99 -69.49 -13.43
N ALA A 368 3.25 -70.51 -12.61
CA ALA A 368 4.07 -70.38 -11.39
C ALA A 368 5.58 -70.41 -11.68
N VAL A 369 6.01 -70.83 -12.89
CA VAL A 369 7.42 -71.12 -13.21
C VAL A 369 8.01 -70.16 -14.25
N THR A 370 7.19 -69.37 -14.95
CA THR A 370 7.67 -68.30 -15.83
C THR A 370 7.14 -66.96 -15.36
N GLY A 371 7.97 -66.21 -14.62
CA GLY A 371 7.66 -64.85 -14.21
C GLY A 371 7.29 -64.03 -15.44
N LYS A 372 6.02 -63.60 -15.53
CA LYS A 372 5.53 -62.76 -16.62
C LYS A 372 4.96 -61.45 -16.10
N HIS A 373 5.43 -60.41 -16.78
CA HIS A 373 5.17 -58.99 -16.66
C HIS A 373 3.69 -58.63 -16.47
N ASP A 374 3.38 -58.00 -15.35
CA ASP A 374 2.16 -57.21 -15.16
C ASP A 374 2.25 -55.95 -16.03
N ALA A 375 1.51 -55.90 -17.13
CA ALA A 375 1.50 -54.76 -18.05
C ALA A 375 0.54 -53.65 -17.59
N ALA A 376 -0.35 -53.92 -16.63
CA ALA A 376 -1.26 -52.92 -16.09
C ALA A 376 -0.53 -51.97 -15.13
N SER A 377 0.40 -52.48 -14.32
CA SER A 377 1.18 -51.65 -13.38
C SER A 377 1.99 -50.53 -14.06
N PRO A 378 2.74 -50.77 -15.15
CA PRO A 378 3.44 -49.70 -15.88
C PRO A 378 2.51 -48.63 -16.48
N LEU A 379 1.36 -49.05 -17.04
CA LEU A 379 0.35 -48.12 -17.58
C LEU A 379 -0.25 -47.26 -16.46
N HIS A 380 -0.64 -47.90 -15.36
CA HIS A 380 -1.17 -47.22 -14.18
C HIS A 380 -0.20 -46.15 -13.64
N ILE A 381 1.08 -46.51 -13.46
CA ILE A 381 2.12 -45.57 -13.02
C ILE A 381 2.29 -44.41 -14.01
N ALA A 382 2.26 -44.69 -15.32
CA ALA A 382 2.38 -43.66 -16.35
C ALA A 382 1.21 -42.67 -16.30
N ILE A 383 -0.03 -43.15 -16.15
CA ILE A 383 -1.23 -42.32 -16.02
C ILE A 383 -1.11 -41.40 -14.80
N LEU A 384 -0.78 -41.95 -13.63
CA LEU A 384 -0.63 -41.14 -12.41
C LEU A 384 0.48 -40.09 -12.55
N ARG A 385 1.63 -40.46 -13.11
CA ARG A 385 2.72 -39.51 -13.33
C ARG A 385 2.30 -38.38 -14.28
N SER A 386 1.63 -38.70 -15.38
CA SER A 386 1.19 -37.69 -16.34
C SER A 386 0.14 -36.74 -15.75
N ALA A 387 -0.82 -37.30 -15.00
CA ALA A 387 -1.82 -36.51 -14.28
C ALA A 387 -1.18 -35.60 -13.23
N ALA A 388 -0.18 -36.09 -12.48
CA ALA A 388 0.57 -35.30 -11.51
C ALA A 388 1.36 -34.15 -12.17
N ILE A 389 2.06 -34.43 -13.27
CA ILE A 389 2.80 -33.40 -14.02
C ILE A 389 1.84 -32.31 -14.51
N SER A 390 0.73 -32.70 -15.14
CA SER A 390 -0.26 -31.76 -15.68
C SER A 390 -0.90 -30.92 -14.58
N LEU A 391 -1.26 -31.52 -13.43
CA LEU A 391 -1.85 -30.80 -12.30
C LEU A 391 -0.88 -29.80 -11.70
N ARG A 392 0.39 -30.20 -11.55
CA ARG A 392 1.45 -29.31 -11.09
C ARG A 392 1.66 -28.14 -12.06
N GLU A 393 1.66 -28.39 -13.36
CA GLU A 393 1.78 -27.34 -14.39
C GLU A 393 0.61 -26.35 -14.31
N GLN A 394 -0.63 -26.80 -14.09
CA GLN A 394 -1.77 -25.89 -13.90
C GLN A 394 -1.63 -25.06 -12.62
N ALA A 395 -1.20 -25.67 -11.51
CA ALA A 395 -1.00 -24.98 -10.24
C ALA A 395 0.13 -23.94 -10.28
N ILE A 396 1.24 -24.24 -10.98
CA ILE A 396 2.33 -23.27 -11.19
C ILE A 396 1.88 -22.18 -12.17
N GLY A 397 1.22 -22.57 -13.28
CA GLY A 397 0.82 -21.65 -14.34
C GLY A 397 -0.14 -20.56 -13.85
N VAL A 398 -1.11 -20.89 -12.99
CA VAL A 398 -2.04 -19.87 -12.44
C VAL A 398 -1.31 -18.84 -11.57
N VAL A 399 -0.31 -19.26 -10.79
CA VAL A 399 0.50 -18.37 -9.94
C VAL A 399 1.38 -17.47 -10.81
N GLU A 400 2.02 -18.03 -11.84
CA GLU A 400 2.81 -17.26 -12.80
C GLU A 400 1.94 -16.24 -13.55
N GLU A 401 0.74 -16.60 -13.97
CA GLU A 401 -0.20 -15.71 -14.66
C GLU A 401 -0.61 -14.52 -13.79
N VAL A 402 -0.96 -14.75 -12.52
CA VAL A 402 -1.20 -13.66 -11.55
C VAL A 402 0.02 -12.77 -11.43
N GLY A 403 1.21 -13.36 -11.28
CA GLY A 403 2.49 -12.64 -11.22
C GLY A 403 2.72 -11.74 -12.44
N THR A 404 2.52 -12.26 -13.66
CA THR A 404 2.69 -11.49 -14.90
C THR A 404 1.73 -10.32 -15.01
N THR A 405 0.53 -10.45 -14.44
CA THR A 405 -0.48 -9.39 -14.45
C THR A 405 -0.17 -8.34 -13.39
N TRP A 406 0.18 -8.76 -12.17
CA TRP A 406 0.50 -7.86 -11.07
C TRP A 406 1.79 -7.06 -11.28
N VAL A 407 2.82 -7.62 -11.94
CA VAL A 407 4.06 -6.88 -12.28
C VAL A 407 3.81 -5.66 -13.17
N ARG A 408 2.73 -5.64 -13.96
CA ARG A 408 2.37 -4.50 -14.82
C ARG A 408 1.74 -3.34 -14.05
N ASP A 409 1.40 -3.58 -12.79
CA ASP A 409 0.83 -2.61 -11.88
C ASP A 409 1.88 -2.16 -10.86
N SER A 410 1.95 -0.87 -10.55
CA SER A 410 2.95 -0.37 -9.58
C SER A 410 2.75 -0.99 -8.19
N ALA A 411 1.50 -1.08 -7.73
CA ALA A 411 1.17 -1.65 -6.43
C ALA A 411 1.29 -3.17 -6.45
N GLY A 412 0.82 -3.82 -7.52
CA GLY A 412 0.99 -5.26 -7.72
C GLY A 412 2.47 -5.68 -7.72
N SER A 413 3.33 -4.95 -8.44
CA SER A 413 4.77 -5.17 -8.45
C SER A 413 5.39 -5.00 -7.06
N ALA A 414 5.03 -3.93 -6.35
CA ALA A 414 5.53 -3.70 -4.99
C ALA A 414 5.11 -4.81 -4.02
N LEU A 415 3.90 -5.38 -4.15
CA LEU A 415 3.48 -6.53 -3.36
C LEU A 415 4.30 -7.78 -3.69
N LEU A 416 4.59 -8.05 -4.96
CA LEU A 416 5.44 -9.18 -5.36
C LEU A 416 6.90 -9.04 -4.92
N ASP A 417 7.38 -7.82 -4.72
CA ASP A 417 8.71 -7.53 -4.18
C ASP A 417 8.75 -7.66 -2.65
N ALA A 418 7.69 -7.21 -1.97
CA ALA A 418 7.55 -7.31 -0.52
C ALA A 418 7.29 -8.76 -0.04
N TYR A 419 6.63 -9.57 -0.87
CA TYR A 419 6.22 -10.95 -0.56
C TYR A 419 6.72 -11.93 -1.65
N PRO A 420 8.01 -12.33 -1.65
CA PRO A 420 8.59 -13.21 -2.65
C PRO A 420 7.93 -14.60 -2.76
N GLU A 421 7.24 -15.03 -1.70
CA GLU A 421 6.44 -16.26 -1.67
C GLU A 421 5.28 -16.24 -2.68
N LEU A 422 4.81 -15.07 -3.12
CA LEU A 422 3.76 -14.95 -4.14
C LEU A 422 4.24 -15.35 -5.55
N ARG A 423 5.56 -15.38 -5.77
CA ARG A 423 6.14 -15.71 -7.08
C ARG A 423 6.25 -17.21 -7.33
N HIS A 424 5.99 -18.02 -6.31
CA HIS A 424 6.19 -19.45 -6.35
C HIS A 424 4.97 -20.16 -5.76
N SER A 425 4.69 -21.37 -6.24
CA SER A 425 3.71 -22.24 -5.59
C SER A 425 4.19 -22.65 -4.19
N SER A 426 3.26 -23.09 -3.33
CA SER A 426 3.61 -23.56 -1.99
C SER A 426 4.65 -24.69 -2.02
N ASN A 427 5.50 -24.74 -0.99
CA ASN A 427 6.53 -25.79 -0.87
C ASN A 427 5.93 -27.20 -0.78
N ASP A 428 4.68 -27.31 -0.32
CA ASP A 428 3.95 -28.57 -0.16
C ASP A 428 3.17 -28.97 -1.44
N LEU A 429 3.30 -28.23 -2.55
CA LEU A 429 2.56 -28.51 -3.79
C LEU A 429 2.85 -29.92 -4.31
N GLU A 430 4.12 -30.33 -4.36
CA GLU A 430 4.52 -31.64 -4.89
C GLU A 430 3.90 -32.79 -4.07
N ASP A 431 3.92 -32.69 -2.74
CA ASP A 431 3.31 -33.69 -1.85
C ASP A 431 1.78 -33.69 -1.96
N SER A 432 1.18 -32.51 -2.11
CA SER A 432 -0.27 -32.35 -2.27
C SER A 432 -0.76 -32.93 -3.59
N VAL A 433 -0.04 -32.70 -4.70
CA VAL A 433 -0.32 -33.28 -6.02
C VAL A 433 -0.17 -34.80 -5.98
N LYS A 434 0.91 -35.31 -5.39
CA LYS A 434 1.14 -36.75 -5.25
C LYS A 434 0.04 -37.42 -4.43
N SER A 435 -0.36 -36.81 -3.32
CA SER A 435 -1.44 -37.28 -2.45
C SER A 435 -2.78 -37.26 -3.19
N ALA A 436 -3.08 -36.19 -3.92
CA ALA A 436 -4.28 -36.05 -4.74
C ALA A 436 -4.43 -37.16 -5.78
N VAL A 437 -3.39 -37.37 -6.59
CA VAL A 437 -3.42 -38.38 -7.67
C VAL A 437 -3.46 -39.81 -7.11
N SER A 438 -2.70 -40.09 -6.04
CA SER A 438 -2.70 -41.41 -5.40
C SER A 438 -4.04 -41.68 -4.69
N GLY A 439 -4.60 -40.67 -4.04
CA GLY A 439 -5.92 -40.72 -3.40
C GLY A 439 -7.03 -41.01 -4.42
N TRP A 440 -7.03 -40.28 -5.53
CA TRP A 440 -7.94 -40.52 -6.64
C TRP A 440 -7.87 -41.95 -7.17
N SER A 441 -6.67 -42.48 -7.43
CA SER A 441 -6.54 -43.87 -7.90
C SER A 441 -7.02 -44.89 -6.87
N ASN A 442 -6.75 -44.66 -5.58
CA ASN A 442 -7.26 -45.53 -4.52
C ASN A 442 -8.81 -45.54 -4.49
N GLU A 443 -9.45 -44.40 -4.75
CA GLU A 443 -10.91 -44.31 -4.92
C GLU A 443 -11.39 -45.09 -6.14
N VAL A 444 -10.72 -44.97 -7.29
CA VAL A 444 -11.03 -45.76 -8.49
C VAL A 444 -10.95 -47.25 -8.20
N ASN A 445 -9.89 -47.68 -7.51
CA ASN A 445 -9.70 -49.08 -7.12
C ASN A 445 -10.84 -49.58 -6.22
N ALA A 446 -11.24 -48.77 -5.24
CA ALA A 446 -12.35 -49.08 -4.35
C ALA A 446 -13.68 -49.21 -5.11
N LEU A 447 -13.99 -48.26 -6.00
CA LEU A 447 -15.20 -48.28 -6.84
C LEU A 447 -15.25 -49.51 -7.74
N VAL A 448 -14.15 -49.84 -8.41
CA VAL A 448 -14.05 -51.02 -9.28
C VAL A 448 -14.23 -52.32 -8.47
N ARG A 449 -13.67 -52.40 -7.26
CA ARG A 449 -13.84 -53.55 -6.36
C ARG A 449 -15.27 -53.70 -5.88
N GLU A 450 -15.94 -52.61 -5.53
CA GLU A 450 -17.33 -52.59 -5.09
C GLU A 450 -18.26 -53.10 -6.19
N ILE A 451 -18.14 -52.54 -7.41
CA ILE A 451 -18.92 -52.96 -8.58
C ILE A 451 -18.65 -54.43 -8.92
N GLY A 452 -17.40 -54.89 -8.72
CA GLY A 452 -17.00 -56.28 -8.91
C GLY A 452 -17.62 -57.31 -7.96
N GLN A 453 -18.32 -56.87 -6.91
CA GLN A 453 -19.10 -57.75 -6.04
C GLN A 453 -20.45 -58.16 -6.66
N GLY A 454 -20.92 -57.44 -7.69
CA GLY A 454 -22.16 -57.75 -8.42
C GLY A 454 -22.07 -59.00 -9.30
N LYS A 455 -23.15 -59.81 -9.35
CA LYS A 455 -23.17 -61.11 -10.07
C LYS A 455 -22.81 -61.04 -11.56
N LYS A 456 -23.10 -59.93 -12.25
CA LYS A 456 -22.86 -59.76 -13.70
C LYS A 456 -21.40 -59.38 -14.03
N SER A 457 -20.80 -58.49 -13.26
CA SER A 457 -19.46 -57.92 -13.53
C SER A 457 -18.32 -58.77 -12.94
N LYS A 458 -18.62 -59.60 -11.93
CA LYS A 458 -17.65 -60.46 -11.23
C LYS A 458 -16.85 -61.39 -12.15
N ALA A 459 -17.50 -62.02 -13.13
CA ALA A 459 -16.83 -62.96 -14.05
C ALA A 459 -15.84 -62.26 -15.01
N ARG A 460 -16.16 -61.03 -15.43
CA ARG A 460 -15.33 -60.23 -16.34
C ARG A 460 -14.15 -59.61 -15.60
N ILE A 461 -14.37 -59.08 -14.40
CA ILE A 461 -13.29 -58.51 -13.56
C ILE A 461 -12.29 -59.60 -13.11
N LEU A 462 -12.74 -60.83 -12.86
CA LEU A 462 -11.86 -61.98 -12.62
C LEU A 462 -11.00 -62.36 -13.83
N SER A 463 -11.42 -61.99 -15.05
CA SER A 463 -10.71 -62.31 -16.30
C SER A 463 -9.66 -61.25 -16.66
N PHE A 464 -9.92 -59.97 -16.37
CA PHE A 464 -8.98 -58.86 -16.62
C PHE A 464 -8.05 -58.54 -15.44
N GLY A 465 -8.41 -58.97 -14.23
CA GLY A 465 -7.74 -58.55 -13.00
C GLY A 465 -8.10 -57.12 -12.59
N VAL A 466 -8.21 -56.87 -11.28
CA VAL A 466 -8.65 -55.56 -10.77
C VAL A 466 -7.75 -54.42 -11.25
N GLY A 467 -6.42 -54.63 -11.29
CA GLY A 467 -5.46 -53.61 -11.76
C GLY A 467 -5.64 -53.24 -13.23
N GLY A 468 -5.90 -54.23 -14.11
CA GLY A 468 -6.16 -53.97 -15.52
C GLY A 468 -7.48 -53.21 -15.76
N VAL A 469 -8.52 -53.54 -15.00
CA VAL A 469 -9.80 -52.83 -15.06
C VAL A 469 -9.66 -51.39 -14.56
N CYS A 470 -8.90 -51.16 -13.47
CA CYS A 470 -8.62 -49.81 -12.98
C CYS A 470 -7.88 -48.99 -14.05
N ALA A 471 -6.82 -49.54 -14.65
CA ALA A 471 -6.06 -48.84 -15.69
C ALA A 471 -6.91 -48.44 -16.91
N VAL A 472 -7.85 -49.29 -17.35
CA VAL A 472 -8.79 -48.97 -18.44
C VAL A 472 -9.72 -47.82 -18.06
N VAL A 473 -10.28 -47.84 -16.86
CA VAL A 473 -11.22 -46.80 -16.40
C VAL A 473 -10.48 -45.49 -16.10
N GLU A 474 -9.29 -45.54 -15.52
CA GLU A 474 -8.41 -44.38 -15.31
C GLU A 474 -8.01 -43.74 -16.64
N TYR A 475 -7.62 -44.54 -17.64
CA TYR A 475 -7.30 -44.04 -18.98
C TYR A 475 -8.53 -43.38 -19.62
N ALA A 476 -9.70 -44.03 -19.56
CA ALA A 476 -10.94 -43.48 -20.12
C ALA A 476 -11.43 -42.22 -19.37
N ALA A 477 -11.09 -42.05 -18.08
CA ALA A 477 -11.45 -40.88 -17.29
C ALA A 477 -10.83 -39.59 -17.85
N PHE A 478 -9.64 -39.64 -18.44
CA PHE A 478 -8.97 -38.46 -19.02
C PHE A 478 -9.39 -38.15 -20.48
N TRP A 479 -10.50 -38.75 -20.94
CA TRP A 479 -11.02 -38.54 -22.29
C TRP A 479 -12.53 -38.28 -22.32
N ASP A 480 -12.93 -37.12 -22.82
CA ASP A 480 -14.32 -36.78 -23.10
C ASP A 480 -14.48 -36.19 -24.50
N PRO A 481 -15.30 -36.81 -25.38
CA PRO A 481 -15.59 -36.28 -26.70
C PRO A 481 -16.00 -34.79 -26.73
N LYS A 482 -16.64 -34.28 -25.65
CA LYS A 482 -17.07 -32.88 -25.54
C LYS A 482 -15.92 -31.87 -25.58
N TYR A 483 -14.73 -32.24 -25.11
CA TYR A 483 -13.59 -31.33 -24.95
C TYR A 483 -12.49 -31.54 -25.99
N THR A 484 -12.67 -32.48 -26.92
CA THR A 484 -11.61 -32.89 -27.86
C THR A 484 -11.70 -32.17 -29.20
N ASN A 485 -10.61 -31.51 -29.59
CA ASN A 485 -10.49 -30.87 -30.91
C ASN A 485 -10.30 -31.91 -32.04
N ALA A 486 -10.77 -31.59 -33.25
CA ALA A 486 -10.83 -32.53 -34.38
C ALA A 486 -9.49 -33.10 -34.88
N GLY A 487 -8.35 -32.57 -34.41
CA GLY A 487 -7.03 -32.79 -35.00
C GLY A 487 -6.26 -34.04 -34.57
N ASP A 488 -6.63 -34.71 -33.47
CA ASP A 488 -5.85 -35.85 -32.95
C ASP A 488 -6.59 -37.19 -33.10
N GLN A 489 -6.43 -37.79 -34.28
CA GLN A 489 -7.16 -39.00 -34.66
C GLN A 489 -6.63 -40.28 -33.99
N ALA A 490 -5.37 -40.30 -33.55
CA ALA A 490 -4.75 -41.46 -32.92
C ALA A 490 -5.23 -41.63 -31.47
N SER A 491 -5.14 -40.58 -30.65
CA SER A 491 -5.63 -40.61 -29.26
C SER A 491 -7.14 -40.85 -29.17
N ARG A 492 -7.90 -40.36 -30.16
CA ARG A 492 -9.34 -40.68 -30.33
C ARG A 492 -9.60 -42.17 -30.47
N ASN A 493 -8.81 -42.86 -31.29
CA ASN A 493 -8.98 -44.29 -31.52
C ASN A 493 -8.65 -45.07 -30.24
N ASP A 494 -7.54 -44.74 -29.58
CA ASP A 494 -7.10 -45.40 -28.36
C ASP A 494 -8.10 -45.18 -27.20
N ALA A 495 -8.65 -43.97 -27.05
CA ALA A 495 -9.70 -43.69 -26.08
C ALA A 495 -11.03 -44.38 -26.38
N ASN A 496 -11.44 -44.48 -27.64
CA ASN A 496 -12.63 -45.25 -28.03
C ASN A 496 -12.46 -46.74 -27.71
N VAL A 497 -11.26 -47.29 -27.85
CA VAL A 497 -10.94 -48.65 -27.41
C VAL A 497 -11.11 -48.78 -25.90
N ALA A 498 -10.59 -47.84 -25.11
CA ALA A 498 -10.76 -47.85 -23.65
C ALA A 498 -12.24 -47.78 -23.24
N LEU A 499 -13.03 -46.90 -23.87
CA LEU A 499 -14.48 -46.78 -23.63
C LEU A 499 -15.24 -48.06 -24.00
N SER A 500 -14.92 -48.67 -25.14
CA SER A 500 -15.52 -49.93 -25.58
C SER A 500 -15.18 -51.09 -24.63
N LEU A 501 -13.94 -51.15 -24.14
CA LEU A 501 -13.51 -52.12 -23.14
C LEU A 501 -14.27 -51.94 -21.82
N ALA A 502 -14.38 -50.70 -21.32
CA ALA A 502 -15.16 -50.40 -20.13
C ALA A 502 -16.64 -50.80 -20.31
N GLY A 503 -17.24 -50.47 -21.46
CA GLY A 503 -18.62 -50.87 -21.80
C GLY A 503 -18.79 -52.39 -21.87
N THR A 504 -17.79 -53.12 -22.32
CA THR A 504 -17.80 -54.59 -22.32
C THR A 504 -17.70 -55.15 -20.90
N ILE A 505 -16.99 -54.50 -19.99
CA ILE A 505 -16.81 -54.97 -18.61
C ILE A 505 -18.05 -54.68 -17.75
N PHE A 506 -18.55 -53.44 -17.79
CA PHE A 506 -19.59 -52.93 -16.89
C PHE A 506 -20.98 -52.81 -17.56
N GLY A 507 -21.04 -52.77 -18.88
CA GLY A 507 -22.22 -52.35 -19.64
C GLY A 507 -22.07 -50.89 -20.07
N GLU A 508 -22.57 -50.53 -21.26
CA GLU A 508 -22.32 -49.22 -21.88
C GLU A 508 -22.76 -48.05 -20.98
N GLN A 509 -23.98 -48.07 -20.45
CA GLN A 509 -24.48 -46.99 -19.60
C GLN A 509 -23.78 -46.92 -18.24
N GLU A 510 -23.48 -48.07 -17.63
CA GLU A 510 -22.77 -48.13 -16.34
C GLU A 510 -21.33 -47.63 -16.49
N ALA A 511 -20.66 -47.97 -17.60
CA ALA A 511 -19.31 -47.50 -17.91
C ALA A 511 -19.25 -45.98 -18.11
N VAL A 512 -20.19 -45.41 -18.87
CA VAL A 512 -20.26 -43.94 -19.08
C VAL A 512 -20.45 -43.22 -17.75
N ASN A 513 -21.38 -43.69 -16.90
CA ASN A 513 -21.64 -43.09 -15.60
C ASN A 513 -20.44 -43.22 -14.64
N LEU A 514 -19.79 -44.39 -14.62
CA LEU A 514 -18.62 -44.65 -13.78
C LEU A 514 -17.43 -43.75 -14.18
N ILE A 515 -17.14 -43.68 -15.48
CA ILE A 515 -16.04 -42.86 -16.03
C ILE A 515 -16.30 -41.37 -15.75
N GLY A 516 -17.53 -40.90 -15.96
CA GLY A 516 -17.92 -39.53 -15.63
C GLY A 516 -17.74 -39.22 -14.14
N SER A 517 -18.21 -40.09 -13.25
CA SER A 517 -18.05 -39.94 -11.80
C SER A 517 -16.57 -39.90 -11.37
N ILE A 518 -15.73 -40.75 -11.95
CA ILE A 518 -14.29 -40.78 -11.67
C ILE A 518 -13.58 -39.52 -12.15
N ARG A 519 -13.97 -39.00 -13.32
CA ARG A 519 -13.46 -37.74 -13.86
C ARG A 519 -13.86 -36.56 -12.97
N ASP A 520 -15.14 -36.46 -12.59
CA ASP A 520 -15.63 -35.36 -11.77
C ASP A 520 -14.92 -35.31 -10.41
N ARG A 521 -14.62 -36.47 -9.81
CA ARG A 521 -13.82 -36.59 -8.58
C ARG A 521 -12.39 -36.11 -8.76
N PHE A 522 -11.75 -36.45 -9.89
CA PHE A 522 -10.43 -35.96 -10.22
C PHE A 522 -10.45 -34.43 -10.38
N LEU A 523 -11.39 -33.90 -11.16
CA LEU A 523 -11.53 -32.46 -11.40
C LEU A 523 -11.80 -31.69 -10.10
N THR A 524 -12.63 -32.22 -9.21
CA THR A 524 -12.88 -31.63 -7.89
C THR A 524 -11.60 -31.55 -7.06
N THR A 525 -10.81 -32.63 -7.05
CA THR A 525 -9.52 -32.65 -6.35
C THR A 525 -8.52 -31.68 -6.98
N ALA A 526 -8.45 -31.65 -8.31
CA ALA A 526 -7.59 -30.75 -9.06
C ALA A 526 -7.92 -29.27 -8.79
N ALA A 527 -9.21 -28.92 -8.81
CA ALA A 527 -9.71 -27.60 -8.45
C ALA A 527 -9.33 -27.20 -7.03
N GLY A 528 -9.37 -28.14 -6.08
CA GLY A 528 -8.90 -27.91 -4.71
C GLY A 528 -7.41 -27.56 -4.62
N ILE A 529 -6.56 -28.26 -5.37
CA ILE A 529 -5.10 -28.00 -5.40
C ILE A 529 -4.80 -26.64 -6.06
N VAL A 530 -5.39 -26.39 -7.23
CA VAL A 530 -5.21 -25.12 -7.95
C VAL A 530 -5.75 -23.96 -7.12
N GLY A 531 -6.97 -24.07 -6.60
CA GLY A 531 -7.58 -23.06 -5.72
C GLY A 531 -6.80 -22.83 -4.43
N GLY A 532 -6.13 -23.86 -3.89
CA GLY A 532 -5.24 -23.73 -2.73
C GLY A 532 -4.07 -22.77 -2.95
N CYS A 533 -3.62 -22.60 -4.20
CA CYS A 533 -2.55 -21.66 -4.56
C CYS A 533 -2.96 -20.19 -4.42
N ARG A 534 -4.25 -19.91 -4.21
CA ARG A 534 -4.79 -18.56 -4.03
C ARG A 534 -4.54 -17.98 -2.64
N ALA A 535 -4.44 -18.83 -1.61
CA ALA A 535 -4.43 -18.41 -0.22
C ALA A 535 -3.32 -17.40 0.15
N PRO A 536 -2.08 -17.50 -0.37
CA PRO A 536 -1.05 -16.47 -0.15
C PRO A 536 -1.45 -15.09 -0.66
N PHE A 537 -2.04 -15.01 -1.85
CA PHE A 537 -2.52 -13.75 -2.45
C PHE A 537 -3.66 -13.14 -1.64
N ASP A 538 -4.65 -13.93 -1.26
CA ASP A 538 -5.77 -13.46 -0.43
C ASP A 538 -5.27 -12.93 0.94
N ASN A 539 -4.25 -13.58 1.53
CA ASN A 539 -3.65 -13.12 2.77
C ASN A 539 -2.94 -11.77 2.61
N VAL A 540 -2.16 -11.59 1.53
CA VAL A 540 -1.45 -10.32 1.26
C VAL A 540 -2.44 -9.19 0.96
N LEU A 541 -3.49 -9.44 0.18
CA LEU A 541 -4.56 -8.45 -0.04
C LEU A 541 -5.25 -8.07 1.27
N ARG A 542 -5.53 -9.02 2.15
CA ARG A 542 -6.11 -8.74 3.47
C ARG A 542 -5.19 -7.88 4.35
N LEU A 543 -3.89 -8.14 4.36
CA LEU A 543 -2.92 -7.34 5.12
C LEU A 543 -2.73 -5.93 4.53
N SER A 544 -2.94 -5.79 3.23
CA SER A 544 -2.82 -4.53 2.49
C SER A 544 -4.17 -3.83 2.29
N ALA A 545 -5.20 -4.24 3.04
CA ALA A 545 -6.57 -3.80 2.83
C ALA A 545 -6.71 -2.28 2.90
N VAL A 546 -7.32 -1.72 1.85
CA VAL A 546 -7.68 -0.30 1.78
C VAL A 546 -9.07 -0.14 2.40
N PRO A 547 -9.28 0.79 3.36
CA PRO A 547 -10.61 1.07 3.89
C PRO A 547 -11.58 1.44 2.77
N ALA A 548 -12.71 0.73 2.68
CA ALA A 548 -13.69 0.99 1.63
C ALA A 548 -14.31 2.40 1.79
N ARG A 549 -14.47 3.10 0.66
CA ARG A 549 -15.15 4.41 0.57
C ARG A 549 -14.50 5.53 1.38
N GLN A 550 -13.20 5.46 1.66
CA GLN A 550 -12.46 6.56 2.27
C GLN A 550 -12.48 7.82 1.38
N ALA A 551 -12.37 7.67 0.06
CA ALA A 551 -12.45 8.77 -0.90
C ALA A 551 -13.82 9.46 -0.87
N GLY A 552 -14.90 8.67 -0.92
CA GLY A 552 -16.26 9.19 -0.81
C GLY A 552 -16.53 9.91 0.53
N ALA A 553 -16.00 9.37 1.63
CA ALA A 553 -16.13 9.98 2.95
C ALA A 553 -15.38 11.33 3.05
N LEU A 554 -14.19 11.43 2.47
CA LEU A 554 -13.39 12.66 2.38
C LEU A 554 -14.08 13.72 1.52
N ARG A 555 -14.56 13.35 0.32
CA ARG A 555 -15.30 14.30 -0.55
C ARG A 555 -16.53 14.85 0.16
N ALA A 556 -17.33 13.97 0.76
CA ALA A 556 -18.52 14.38 1.48
C ALA A 556 -18.23 15.29 2.68
N SER A 557 -17.09 15.13 3.38
CA SER A 557 -16.71 16.03 4.47
C SER A 557 -16.19 17.37 3.95
N GLY A 558 -15.45 17.38 2.83
CA GLY A 558 -15.06 18.59 2.11
C GLY A 558 -16.27 19.41 1.64
N ASP A 559 -17.24 18.76 0.98
CA ASP A 559 -18.48 19.39 0.50
C ASP A 559 -19.29 20.00 1.66
N ARG A 560 -19.34 19.33 2.81
CA ARG A 560 -20.00 19.86 4.02
C ARG A 560 -19.33 21.13 4.52
N LEU A 561 -18.00 21.21 4.47
CA LEU A 561 -17.27 22.42 4.84
C LEU A 561 -17.54 23.54 3.83
N GLU A 562 -17.52 23.24 2.53
CA GLU A 562 -17.81 24.22 1.48
C GLU A 562 -19.23 24.81 1.59
N VAL A 563 -20.23 24.01 1.97
CA VAL A 563 -21.60 24.48 2.25
C VAL A 563 -21.69 25.30 3.53
N ALA A 564 -20.80 25.06 4.51
CA ALA A 564 -20.79 25.76 5.79
C ALA A 564 -20.09 27.12 5.74
N LEU A 565 -19.21 27.34 4.75
CA LEU A 565 -18.53 28.60 4.45
C LEU A 565 -19.45 29.55 3.69
#